data_AF-I2F2I5-F1
#
_entry.id   AF-I2F2I5-F1
#
_cell.length_a   1.000
_cell.length_b   1.000
_cell.length_c   1.000
_cell.angle_alpha   90.00
_cell.angle_beta   90.00
_cell.angle_gamma   90.00
#
_symmetry.space_group_name_H-M   'P 1'
#
loop_
_entity.id
_entity.type
_entity.pdbx_description
1 polymer ?
#
loop_
_entity_poly.entity_id
_entity_poly.type
_entity_poly.pdbx_seq_one_letter_code
_entity_poly.pdbx_strand_id
1 'polypeptide(L)'
;MSWLNTEEIFALIDLIDSSNDSYEERFKRVLATPLASMFKQFHIRDSEARECLVAAFSRREDLSGLSKDCTELMAYMDKIRERKLELRAFFDLIIENEAGIRSKAISKAQEYLPKGVTFDGLKVFFIPMPYNANADHRGVYFDPLFALDMGLEAIEEVMAHEAHHVARNSITKERLEFGDSPLDQLVYRFVGIECEGIANMVSDASRIPSMKRIALQRTKMMGEFEKHLELLQEVFLNLSFKNISDDEARSIMERSWFSVGSLAPVGMRMALEIENELGKDRLIETVGDTVGFLKSYQEVALKKSYYLLEDETFIKLGQLLKA
;
A
#
# COMPACT_ATOMS: atom_id res chain seq x y z
N MET A 1 4.12 4.32 -23.86
CA MET A 1 5.06 4.55 -22.75
C MET A 1 5.04 3.32 -21.88
N SER A 2 6.21 2.81 -21.46
CA SER A 2 6.27 1.68 -20.54
C SER A 2 5.57 2.04 -19.24
N TRP A 3 4.92 1.07 -18.60
CA TRP A 3 4.29 1.25 -17.30
C TRP A 3 5.15 0.72 -16.16
N LEU A 4 6.18 -0.07 -16.48
CA LEU A 4 7.20 -0.54 -15.54
C LEU A 4 8.45 0.31 -15.72
N ASN A 5 8.66 1.26 -14.81
CA ASN A 5 9.82 2.14 -14.81
C ASN A 5 10.96 1.42 -14.09
N THR A 6 11.75 0.68 -14.88
CA THR A 6 12.93 -0.07 -14.43
C THR A 6 14.22 0.71 -14.62
N GLU A 7 14.19 1.85 -15.31
CA GLU A 7 15.36 2.69 -15.57
C GLU A 7 16.02 3.16 -14.27
N GLU A 8 15.21 3.43 -13.25
CA GLU A 8 15.63 3.90 -11.93
C GLU A 8 16.51 2.88 -11.22
N ILE A 9 16.17 1.59 -11.27
CA ILE A 9 16.99 0.56 -10.59
C ILE A 9 18.30 0.32 -11.34
N PHE A 10 18.31 0.37 -12.67
CA PHE A 10 19.54 0.28 -13.44
C PHE A 10 20.45 1.49 -13.17
N ALA A 11 19.88 2.70 -13.16
CA ALA A 11 20.60 3.92 -12.82
C ALA A 11 21.18 3.85 -11.41
N LEU A 12 20.43 3.32 -10.43
CA LEU A 12 20.93 3.15 -9.07
C LEU A 12 22.10 2.15 -9.01
N ILE A 13 21.99 1.00 -9.67
CA ILE A 13 23.07 0.00 -9.75
C ILE A 13 24.34 0.63 -10.34
N ASP A 14 24.20 1.41 -11.42
CA ASP A 14 25.33 2.10 -12.04
C ASP A 14 25.93 3.21 -11.16
N LEU A 15 25.10 3.95 -10.43
CA LEU A 15 25.56 4.97 -9.48
C LEU A 15 26.33 4.38 -8.29
N ILE A 16 25.91 3.20 -7.82
CA ILE A 16 26.57 2.49 -6.73
C ILE A 16 28.01 2.09 -7.10
N ASP A 17 28.22 1.65 -8.34
CA ASP A 17 29.51 1.17 -8.82
C ASP A 17 30.37 2.26 -9.50
N SER A 18 29.79 3.42 -9.82
CA SER A 18 30.53 4.54 -10.41
C SER A 18 31.72 4.90 -9.53
N SER A 19 32.86 5.21 -10.13
CA SER A 19 34.03 5.82 -9.47
C SER A 19 34.34 7.21 -10.02
N ASN A 20 33.68 7.60 -11.11
CA ASN A 20 33.98 8.80 -11.88
C ASN A 20 33.24 10.05 -11.39
N ASP A 21 32.06 9.87 -10.78
CA ASP A 21 31.27 10.98 -10.26
C ASP A 21 31.61 11.26 -8.79
N SER A 22 31.72 12.54 -8.44
CA SER A 22 31.75 12.97 -7.04
C SER A 22 30.44 12.56 -6.35
N TYR A 23 30.47 12.35 -5.03
CA TYR A 23 29.26 11.99 -4.29
C TYR A 23 28.16 13.05 -4.42
N GLU A 24 28.54 14.32 -4.59
CA GLU A 24 27.59 15.43 -4.79
C GLU A 24 26.82 15.29 -6.11
N GLU A 25 27.50 14.91 -7.20
CA GLU A 25 26.85 14.70 -8.49
C GLU A 25 25.94 13.47 -8.47
N ARG A 26 26.33 12.41 -7.75
CA ARG A 26 25.44 11.24 -7.57
C ARG A 26 24.20 11.59 -6.77
N PHE A 27 24.34 12.39 -5.71
CA PHE A 27 23.21 12.85 -4.91
C PHE A 27 22.23 13.69 -5.74
N LYS A 28 22.72 14.64 -6.54
CA LYS A 28 21.87 15.41 -7.45
C LYS A 28 21.13 14.53 -8.45
N ARG A 29 21.77 13.51 -9.01
CA ARG A 29 21.13 12.56 -9.94
C ARG A 29 20.00 11.78 -9.25
N VAL A 30 20.24 11.28 -8.03
CA VAL A 30 19.18 10.61 -7.25
C VAL A 30 17.99 11.54 -7.02
N LEU A 31 18.24 12.79 -6.58
CA LEU A 31 17.17 13.76 -6.32
C LEU A 31 16.37 14.17 -7.56
N ALA A 32 16.96 14.06 -8.75
CA ALA A 32 16.32 14.41 -10.02
C ALA A 32 15.38 13.31 -10.57
N THR A 33 15.26 12.17 -9.88
CA THR A 33 14.52 10.98 -10.35
C THR A 33 13.56 10.46 -9.27
N PRO A 34 12.65 9.52 -9.61
CA PRO A 34 11.80 8.86 -8.62
C PRO A 34 12.56 8.16 -7.48
N LEU A 35 13.86 7.88 -7.63
CA LEU A 35 14.72 7.34 -6.57
C LEU A 35 14.71 8.20 -5.31
N ALA A 36 14.49 9.52 -5.42
CA ALA A 36 14.38 10.42 -4.27
C ALA A 36 13.29 9.97 -3.26
N SER A 37 12.25 9.29 -3.74
CA SER A 37 11.19 8.76 -2.89
C SER A 37 11.69 7.73 -1.88
N MET A 38 12.85 7.08 -2.09
CA MET A 38 13.40 6.13 -1.11
C MET A 38 13.60 6.76 0.27
N PHE A 39 13.98 8.05 0.34
CA PHE A 39 14.17 8.71 1.64
C PHE A 39 12.86 8.74 2.44
N LYS A 40 11.74 9.03 1.77
CA LYS A 40 10.41 8.97 2.39
C LYS A 40 10.03 7.55 2.79
N GLN A 41 10.33 6.56 1.95
CA GLN A 41 10.01 5.15 2.23
C GLN A 41 10.79 4.58 3.43
N PHE A 42 12.01 5.07 3.67
CA PHE A 42 12.81 4.74 4.85
C PHE A 42 12.60 5.73 6.01
N HIS A 43 11.71 6.72 5.90
CA HIS A 43 11.49 7.77 6.92
C HIS A 43 12.72 8.65 7.23
N ILE A 44 13.65 8.77 6.28
CA ILE A 44 14.83 9.64 6.39
C ILE A 44 14.41 11.10 6.20
N ARG A 45 14.83 11.96 7.13
CA ARG A 45 14.60 13.40 7.05
C ARG A 45 15.39 14.03 5.91
N ASP A 46 14.81 15.03 5.23
CA ASP A 46 15.48 15.75 4.14
C ASP A 46 16.86 16.30 4.52
N SER A 47 17.01 16.76 5.77
CA SER A 47 18.28 17.27 6.31
C SER A 47 19.38 16.21 6.41
N GLU A 48 19.01 14.92 6.43
CA GLU A 48 19.90 13.78 6.62
C GLU A 48 20.12 12.98 5.32
N ALA A 49 19.21 13.13 4.34
CA ALA A 49 19.24 12.42 3.07
C ALA A 49 20.61 12.47 2.35
N ARG A 50 21.22 13.65 2.32
CA ARG A 50 22.55 13.85 1.71
C ARG A 50 23.63 13.03 2.40
N GLU A 51 23.75 13.17 3.71
CA GLU A 51 24.77 12.45 4.48
C GLU A 51 24.57 10.94 4.37
N CYS A 52 23.31 10.50 4.42
CA CYS A 52 22.98 9.10 4.32
C CYS A 52 23.41 8.48 2.98
N LEU A 53 23.11 9.16 1.87
CA LEU A 53 23.47 8.66 0.56
C LEU A 53 25.00 8.64 0.35
N VAL A 54 25.70 9.68 0.84
CA VAL A 54 27.16 9.70 0.82
C VAL A 54 27.73 8.52 1.60
N ALA A 55 27.21 8.25 2.80
CA ALA A 55 27.65 7.13 3.62
C ALA A 55 27.39 5.76 2.95
N ALA A 56 26.23 5.60 2.31
CA ALA A 56 25.87 4.38 1.56
C ALA A 56 26.78 4.15 0.34
N PHE A 57 27.11 5.20 -0.41
CA PHE A 57 28.02 5.08 -1.54
C PHE A 57 29.47 4.84 -1.12
N SER A 58 29.92 5.49 -0.05
CA SER A 58 31.30 5.38 0.43
C SER A 58 31.58 4.11 1.24
N ARG A 59 30.55 3.32 1.58
CA ARG A 59 30.62 2.21 2.55
C ARG A 59 31.23 2.65 3.89
N ARG A 60 30.73 3.75 4.43
CA ARG A 60 31.24 4.31 5.70
C ARG A 60 31.10 3.25 6.82
N GLU A 61 32.21 2.87 7.45
CA GLU A 61 32.21 1.89 8.57
C GLU A 61 31.77 2.53 9.90
N ASP A 62 32.10 3.80 10.12
CA ASP A 62 31.64 4.56 11.28
C ASP A 62 30.23 5.11 11.06
N LEU A 63 29.26 4.51 11.75
CA LEU A 63 27.85 4.88 11.67
C LEU A 63 27.44 5.89 12.75
N SER A 64 28.39 6.39 13.54
CA SER A 64 28.09 7.36 14.59
C SER A 64 27.48 8.64 14.01
N GLY A 65 26.39 9.11 14.63
CA GLY A 65 25.65 10.29 14.19
C GLY A 65 24.59 10.06 13.12
N LEU A 66 24.49 8.86 12.53
CA LEU A 66 23.41 8.51 11.61
C LEU A 66 22.19 7.97 12.35
N SER A 67 21.00 8.27 11.84
CA SER A 67 19.75 7.65 12.31
C SER A 67 19.70 6.16 11.98
N LYS A 68 18.87 5.42 12.72
CA LYS A 68 18.55 4.02 12.44
C LYS A 68 18.07 3.84 10.99
N ASP A 69 17.15 4.69 10.56
CA ASP A 69 16.56 4.70 9.22
C ASP A 69 17.63 4.87 8.12
N CYS A 70 18.61 5.74 8.36
CA CYS A 70 19.74 5.87 7.47
C CYS A 70 20.61 4.59 7.42
N THR A 71 20.93 4.01 8.57
CA THR A 71 21.72 2.76 8.60
C THR A 71 20.98 1.60 7.91
N GLU A 72 19.65 1.58 7.94
CA GLU A 72 18.83 0.60 7.21
C GLU A 72 18.92 0.79 5.69
N LEU A 73 18.83 2.04 5.20
CA LEU A 73 19.05 2.34 3.78
C LEU A 73 20.47 1.94 3.35
N MET A 74 21.49 2.23 4.16
CA MET A 74 22.87 1.81 3.86
C MET A 74 22.98 0.29 3.70
N ALA A 75 22.45 -0.47 4.67
CA ALA A 75 22.45 -1.93 4.60
C ALA A 75 21.65 -2.46 3.40
N TYR A 76 20.57 -1.79 3.02
CA TYR A 76 19.81 -2.09 1.81
C TYR A 76 20.65 -1.86 0.53
N MET A 77 21.36 -0.73 0.46
CA MET A 77 22.23 -0.40 -0.68
C MET A 77 23.40 -1.39 -0.83
N ASP A 78 23.91 -1.91 0.27
CA ASP A 78 24.91 -2.99 0.24
C ASP A 78 24.34 -4.27 -0.39
N LYS A 79 23.11 -4.66 -0.05
CA LYS A 79 22.43 -5.82 -0.68
C LYS A 79 22.21 -5.62 -2.18
N ILE A 80 21.81 -4.42 -2.62
CA ILE A 80 21.71 -4.11 -4.06
C ILE A 80 23.04 -4.35 -4.75
N ARG A 81 24.15 -3.91 -4.13
CA ARG A 81 25.49 -4.08 -4.68
C ARG A 81 25.89 -5.54 -4.77
N GLU A 82 25.62 -6.32 -3.73
CA GLU A 82 25.90 -7.76 -3.68
C GLU A 82 25.12 -8.53 -4.76
N ARG A 83 23.86 -8.15 -4.99
CA ARG A 83 22.92 -8.87 -5.88
C ARG A 83 22.72 -8.20 -7.24
N LYS A 84 23.59 -7.27 -7.63
CA LYS A 84 23.41 -6.44 -8.84
C LYS A 84 23.24 -7.24 -10.14
N LEU A 85 23.93 -8.38 -10.27
CA LEU A 85 23.84 -9.22 -11.46
C LEU A 85 22.50 -9.96 -11.51
N GLU A 86 22.01 -10.45 -10.37
CA GLU A 86 20.68 -11.05 -10.25
C GLU A 86 19.59 -10.03 -10.56
N LEU A 87 19.69 -8.83 -9.98
CA LEU A 87 18.75 -7.73 -10.22
C LEU A 87 18.71 -7.36 -11.69
N ARG A 88 19.86 -7.20 -12.36
CA ARG A 88 19.91 -6.87 -13.78
C ARG A 88 19.20 -7.93 -14.62
N ALA A 89 19.58 -9.20 -14.47
CA ALA A 89 18.97 -10.29 -15.20
C ALA A 89 17.45 -10.39 -14.95
N PHE A 90 17.02 -10.13 -13.72
CA PHE A 90 15.61 -10.14 -13.35
C PHE A 90 14.82 -8.99 -13.98
N PHE A 91 15.36 -7.77 -13.98
CA PHE A 91 14.69 -6.64 -14.60
C PHE A 91 14.67 -6.72 -16.13
N ASP A 92 15.71 -7.28 -16.75
CA ASP A 92 15.70 -7.62 -18.17
C ASP A 92 14.55 -8.60 -18.49
N LEU A 93 14.38 -9.64 -17.67
CA LEU A 93 13.28 -10.60 -17.80
C LEU A 93 11.90 -9.94 -17.59
N ILE A 94 11.76 -8.99 -16.65
CA ILE A 94 10.54 -8.21 -16.45
C ILE A 94 10.20 -7.41 -17.71
N ILE A 95 11.19 -6.73 -18.29
CA ILE A 95 11.00 -5.92 -19.52
C ILE A 95 10.53 -6.82 -20.66
N GLU A 96 11.15 -7.99 -20.86
CA GLU A 96 10.76 -8.95 -21.88
C GLU A 96 9.31 -9.43 -21.72
N ASN A 97 8.80 -9.49 -20.49
CA ASN A 97 7.46 -9.98 -20.15
C ASN A 97 6.45 -8.87 -19.81
N GLU A 98 6.81 -7.59 -19.96
CA GLU A 98 6.05 -6.43 -19.47
C GLU A 98 4.57 -6.45 -19.91
N ALA A 99 4.32 -6.71 -21.19
CA ALA A 99 2.97 -6.74 -21.74
C ALA A 99 2.12 -7.89 -21.17
N GLY A 100 2.74 -9.06 -20.97
CA GLY A 100 2.09 -10.24 -20.38
C GLY A 100 1.73 -10.01 -18.92
N ILE A 101 2.67 -9.45 -18.14
CA ILE A 101 2.45 -9.08 -16.74
C ILE A 101 1.29 -8.09 -16.64
N ARG A 102 1.30 -7.03 -17.47
CA ARG A 102 0.23 -6.01 -17.47
C ARG A 102 -1.13 -6.63 -17.77
N SER A 103 -1.20 -7.43 -18.83
CA SER A 103 -2.46 -8.02 -19.28
C SER A 103 -3.06 -8.94 -18.22
N LYS A 104 -2.24 -9.77 -17.56
CA LYS A 104 -2.70 -10.66 -16.50
C LYS A 104 -3.12 -9.89 -15.25
N ALA A 105 -2.32 -8.92 -14.81
CA ALA A 105 -2.63 -8.09 -13.66
C ALA A 105 -3.97 -7.35 -13.84
N ILE A 106 -4.15 -6.70 -15.00
CA ILE A 106 -5.40 -6.02 -15.35
C ILE A 106 -6.57 -7.01 -15.43
N SER A 107 -6.38 -8.17 -16.07
CA SER A 107 -7.44 -9.18 -16.18
C SER A 107 -7.92 -9.65 -14.81
N LYS A 108 -7.00 -9.86 -13.85
CA LYS A 108 -7.33 -10.23 -12.47
C LYS A 108 -8.07 -9.11 -11.74
N ALA A 109 -7.55 -7.89 -11.82
CA ALA A 109 -8.18 -6.73 -11.20
C ALA A 109 -9.62 -6.52 -11.73
N GLN A 110 -9.81 -6.67 -13.05
CA GLN A 110 -11.11 -6.54 -13.71
C GLN A 110 -12.18 -7.49 -13.20
N GLU A 111 -11.79 -8.62 -12.59
CA GLU A 111 -12.76 -9.52 -11.99
C GLU A 111 -13.55 -8.88 -10.85
N TYR A 112 -12.98 -7.91 -10.15
CA TYR A 112 -13.62 -7.23 -9.01
C TYR A 112 -13.88 -5.75 -9.27
N LEU A 113 -13.84 -5.30 -10.53
CA LEU A 113 -14.07 -3.91 -10.91
C LEU A 113 -15.33 -3.77 -11.77
N PRO A 114 -16.06 -2.64 -11.66
CA PRO A 114 -17.16 -2.36 -12.57
C PRO A 114 -16.64 -2.03 -13.97
N LYS A 115 -17.53 -2.09 -14.95
CA LYS A 115 -17.21 -1.70 -16.33
C LYS A 115 -16.91 -0.20 -16.42
N GLY A 116 -16.02 0.17 -17.34
CA GLY A 116 -15.70 1.58 -17.64
C GLY A 116 -14.62 2.21 -16.77
N VAL A 117 -13.97 1.44 -15.89
CA VAL A 117 -12.76 1.86 -15.18
C VAL A 117 -11.58 2.08 -16.13
N THR A 118 -10.61 2.87 -15.70
CA THR A 118 -9.36 3.11 -16.44
C THR A 118 -8.14 2.63 -15.65
N PHE A 119 -7.08 2.25 -16.36
CA PHE A 119 -5.81 1.80 -15.77
C PHE A 119 -4.64 2.73 -16.16
N ASP A 120 -4.94 3.94 -16.60
CA ASP A 120 -3.95 4.88 -17.14
C ASP A 120 -2.98 5.37 -16.05
N GLY A 121 -3.42 5.39 -14.79
CA GLY A 121 -2.60 5.70 -13.63
C GLY A 121 -1.66 4.56 -13.19
N LEU A 122 -1.76 3.36 -13.77
CA LEU A 122 -0.95 2.22 -13.36
C LEU A 122 0.45 2.37 -13.94
N LYS A 123 1.33 2.95 -13.11
CA LYS A 123 2.77 3.11 -13.32
C LYS A 123 3.49 2.54 -12.12
N VAL A 124 4.56 1.79 -12.34
CA VAL A 124 5.32 1.12 -11.29
C VAL A 124 6.74 1.65 -11.32
N PHE A 125 7.27 2.02 -10.16
CA PHE A 125 8.62 2.52 -9.98
C PHE A 125 9.35 1.59 -9.03
N PHE A 126 10.46 1.02 -9.49
CA PHE A 126 11.29 0.16 -8.66
C PHE A 126 12.32 0.99 -7.90
N ILE A 127 12.05 1.25 -6.62
CA ILE A 127 12.88 2.10 -5.76
C ILE A 127 13.23 1.40 -4.45
N PRO A 128 14.39 1.69 -3.85
CA PRO A 128 14.73 1.16 -2.52
C PRO A 128 13.63 1.45 -1.49
N MET A 129 13.15 0.41 -0.81
CA MET A 129 12.19 0.53 0.29
C MET A 129 12.24 -0.70 1.22
N PRO A 130 11.67 -0.63 2.44
CA PRO A 130 11.73 -1.72 3.43
C PRO A 130 10.86 -2.95 3.08
N TYR A 131 11.23 -3.75 2.07
CA TYR A 131 10.58 -5.03 1.71
C TYR A 131 9.04 -4.94 1.59
N ASN A 132 8.59 -4.03 0.73
CA ASN A 132 7.17 -3.71 0.59
C ASN A 132 6.82 -3.21 -0.84
N ALA A 133 5.53 -3.05 -1.10
CA ALA A 133 4.99 -2.27 -2.21
C ALA A 133 3.89 -1.33 -1.68
N ASN A 134 3.75 -0.14 -2.25
CA ASN A 134 2.64 0.76 -1.95
C ASN A 134 2.30 1.67 -3.15
N ALA A 135 1.10 2.22 -3.17
CA ALA A 135 0.67 3.18 -4.19
C ALA A 135 0.36 4.56 -3.61
N ASP A 136 0.59 5.58 -4.43
CA ASP A 136 0.06 6.93 -4.26
C ASP A 136 -0.53 7.46 -5.58
N HIS A 137 -0.87 8.75 -5.63
CA HIS A 137 -1.42 9.40 -6.82
C HIS A 137 -0.49 9.39 -8.05
N ARG A 138 0.81 9.11 -7.89
CA ARG A 138 1.81 9.07 -8.98
C ARG A 138 1.99 7.68 -9.56
N GLY A 139 1.70 6.65 -8.78
CA GLY A 139 1.84 5.25 -9.16
C GLY A 139 2.19 4.36 -7.97
N VAL A 140 2.68 3.17 -8.31
CA VAL A 140 3.11 2.12 -7.39
C VAL A 140 4.62 2.21 -7.20
N TYR A 141 5.08 2.19 -5.96
CA TYR A 141 6.49 1.97 -5.61
C TYR A 141 6.66 0.55 -5.13
N PHE A 142 7.66 -0.16 -5.67
CA PHE A 142 7.89 -1.56 -5.37
C PHE A 142 9.38 -1.79 -5.09
N ASP A 143 9.69 -2.40 -3.93
CA ASP A 143 11.04 -2.81 -3.57
C ASP A 143 11.67 -3.75 -4.63
N PRO A 144 12.78 -3.37 -5.29
CA PRO A 144 13.52 -4.23 -6.20
C PRO A 144 13.98 -5.58 -5.63
N LEU A 145 14.45 -5.60 -4.37
CA LEU A 145 14.93 -6.83 -3.74
C LEU A 145 13.76 -7.74 -3.40
N PHE A 146 12.65 -7.16 -2.93
CA PHE A 146 11.41 -7.90 -2.72
C PHE A 146 10.91 -8.50 -4.03
N ALA A 147 10.82 -7.70 -5.10
CA ALA A 147 10.38 -8.16 -6.41
C ALA A 147 11.24 -9.35 -6.90
N LEU A 148 12.57 -9.22 -6.80
CA LEU A 148 13.51 -10.29 -7.13
C LEU A 148 13.27 -11.56 -6.31
N ASP A 149 13.10 -11.43 -5.00
CA ASP A 149 12.93 -12.57 -4.09
C ASP A 149 11.59 -13.29 -4.27
N MET A 150 10.55 -12.59 -4.71
CA MET A 150 9.24 -13.20 -4.95
C MET A 150 9.11 -13.82 -6.34
N GLY A 151 9.87 -13.31 -7.33
CA GLY A 151 9.79 -13.75 -8.72
C GLY A 151 8.59 -13.20 -9.50
N LEU A 152 8.51 -13.53 -10.80
CA LEU A 152 7.53 -12.96 -11.73
C LEU A 152 6.07 -13.22 -11.35
N GLU A 153 5.73 -14.44 -10.93
CA GLU A 153 4.34 -14.80 -10.61
C GLU A 153 3.78 -13.92 -9.49
N ALA A 154 4.59 -13.65 -8.48
CA ALA A 154 4.20 -12.80 -7.37
C ALA A 154 4.19 -11.31 -7.73
N ILE A 155 4.98 -10.87 -8.71
CA ILE A 155 4.81 -9.52 -9.30
C ILE A 155 3.44 -9.43 -9.95
N GLU A 156 3.01 -10.43 -10.74
CA GLU A 156 1.68 -10.41 -11.37
C GLU A 156 0.56 -10.26 -10.33
N GLU A 157 0.70 -10.94 -9.18
CA GLU A 157 -0.20 -10.83 -8.03
C GLU A 157 -0.23 -9.44 -7.40
N VAL A 158 0.93 -8.89 -7.03
CA VAL A 158 1.04 -7.54 -6.44
C VAL A 158 0.52 -6.49 -7.43
N MET A 159 0.85 -6.62 -8.71
CA MET A 159 0.38 -5.69 -9.74
C MET A 159 -1.12 -5.77 -9.98
N ALA A 160 -1.75 -6.94 -9.79
CA ALA A 160 -3.20 -7.07 -9.85
C ALA A 160 -3.88 -6.30 -8.69
N HIS A 161 -3.34 -6.42 -7.48
CA HIS A 161 -3.79 -5.67 -6.31
C HIS A 161 -3.69 -4.16 -6.55
N GLU A 162 -2.54 -3.69 -7.02
CA GLU A 162 -2.34 -2.25 -7.26
C GLU A 162 -3.12 -1.73 -8.47
N ALA A 163 -3.32 -2.55 -9.50
CA ALA A 163 -4.18 -2.22 -10.63
C ALA A 163 -5.63 -2.01 -10.19
N HIS A 164 -6.11 -2.77 -9.20
CA HIS A 164 -7.42 -2.57 -8.59
C HIS A 164 -7.52 -1.18 -7.94
N HIS A 165 -6.53 -0.79 -7.14
CA HIS A 165 -6.49 0.53 -6.48
C HIS A 165 -6.55 1.68 -7.49
N VAL A 166 -5.73 1.61 -8.54
CA VAL A 166 -5.73 2.61 -9.62
C VAL A 166 -7.10 2.71 -10.29
N ALA A 167 -7.69 1.57 -10.64
CA ALA A 167 -8.97 1.54 -11.32
C ALA A 167 -10.13 2.01 -10.44
N ARG A 168 -10.17 1.62 -9.17
CA ARG A 168 -11.12 2.11 -8.15
C ARG A 168 -11.07 3.63 -8.04
N ASN A 169 -9.87 4.20 -7.99
CA ASN A 169 -9.68 5.64 -7.92
C ASN A 169 -10.15 6.39 -9.18
N SER A 170 -10.23 5.72 -10.33
CA SER A 170 -10.73 6.34 -11.57
C SER A 170 -12.25 6.57 -11.60
N ILE A 171 -13.00 5.95 -10.69
CA ILE A 171 -14.48 5.99 -10.67
C ILE A 171 -15.08 6.54 -9.37
N THR A 172 -14.30 6.56 -8.29
CA THR A 172 -14.78 7.05 -6.99
C THR A 172 -15.15 8.53 -7.05
N LYS A 173 -16.17 8.91 -6.27
CA LYS A 173 -16.53 10.31 -6.02
C LYS A 173 -16.09 10.77 -4.63
N GLU A 174 -15.43 9.89 -3.90
CA GLU A 174 -14.92 10.18 -2.57
C GLU A 174 -13.62 10.95 -2.68
N ARG A 175 -13.33 11.79 -1.70
CA ARG A 175 -12.01 12.43 -1.61
C ARG A 175 -10.93 11.36 -1.46
N LEU A 176 -9.78 11.60 -2.10
CA LEU A 176 -8.62 10.69 -2.07
C LEU A 176 -7.51 11.17 -1.14
N GLU A 177 -7.57 12.43 -0.73
CA GLU A 177 -6.57 13.05 0.15
C GLU A 177 -7.15 13.22 1.56
N PHE A 178 -6.37 12.79 2.56
CA PHE A 178 -6.73 12.81 3.97
C PHE A 178 -5.62 13.50 4.75
N GLY A 179 -5.98 14.44 5.61
CA GLY A 179 -5.01 15.13 6.47
C GLY A 179 -4.56 14.29 7.66
N ASP A 180 -3.70 14.88 8.49
CA ASP A 180 -3.15 14.25 9.70
C ASP A 180 -4.03 14.42 10.95
N SER A 181 -5.24 14.97 10.79
CA SER A 181 -6.19 15.05 11.90
C SER A 181 -6.68 13.63 12.27
N PRO A 182 -6.96 13.34 13.55
CA PRO A 182 -7.39 12.00 13.95
C PRO A 182 -8.68 11.58 13.25
N LEU A 183 -9.60 12.54 13.04
CA LEU A 183 -10.84 12.31 12.31
C LEU A 183 -10.57 11.93 10.85
N ASP A 184 -9.70 12.67 10.15
CA ASP A 184 -9.35 12.34 8.76
C ASP A 184 -8.71 10.95 8.65
N GLN A 185 -7.85 10.59 9.60
CA GLN A 185 -7.21 9.28 9.65
C GLN A 185 -8.23 8.15 9.90
N LEU A 186 -9.22 8.36 10.77
CA LEU A 186 -10.31 7.39 11.00
C LEU A 186 -11.20 7.25 9.77
N VAL A 187 -11.55 8.34 9.09
CA VAL A 187 -12.27 8.30 7.81
C VAL A 187 -11.47 7.51 6.77
N TYR A 188 -10.17 7.78 6.66
CA TYR A 188 -9.29 7.03 5.76
C TYR A 188 -9.25 5.53 6.09
N ARG A 189 -9.41 5.14 7.37
CA ARG A 189 -9.48 3.71 7.74
C ARG A 189 -10.73 3.02 7.21
N PHE A 190 -11.88 3.69 7.16
CA PHE A 190 -13.06 3.12 6.50
C PHE A 190 -12.85 2.96 5.00
N VAL A 191 -12.25 3.95 4.33
CA VAL A 191 -11.86 3.83 2.91
C VAL A 191 -10.90 2.66 2.72
N GLY A 192 -9.91 2.50 3.62
CA GLY A 192 -8.97 1.39 3.59
C GLY A 192 -9.65 0.03 3.75
N ILE A 193 -10.71 -0.09 4.56
CA ILE A 193 -11.49 -1.33 4.70
C ILE A 193 -12.14 -1.74 3.36
N GLU A 194 -12.76 -0.80 2.64
CA GLU A 194 -13.30 -1.09 1.30
C GLU A 194 -12.17 -1.40 0.30
N CYS A 195 -11.25 -0.45 0.14
CA CYS A 195 -10.24 -0.45 -0.90
C CYS A 195 -9.29 -1.65 -0.78
N GLU A 196 -8.66 -1.84 0.40
CA GLU A 196 -7.78 -2.99 0.63
C GLU A 196 -8.56 -4.28 0.74
N GLY A 197 -9.80 -4.23 1.26
CA GLY A 197 -10.64 -5.42 1.41
C GLY A 197 -10.92 -6.10 0.08
N ILE A 198 -11.37 -5.33 -0.91
CA ILE A 198 -11.65 -5.83 -2.25
C ILE A 198 -10.36 -6.12 -3.02
N ALA A 199 -9.31 -5.28 -2.89
CA ALA A 199 -8.04 -5.55 -3.56
C ALA A 199 -7.41 -6.88 -3.11
N ASN A 200 -7.54 -7.25 -1.83
CA ASN A 200 -7.09 -8.56 -1.35
C ASN A 200 -7.95 -9.75 -1.85
N MET A 201 -9.14 -9.50 -2.41
CA MET A 201 -9.92 -10.52 -3.14
C MET A 201 -9.35 -10.79 -4.54
N VAL A 202 -8.75 -9.77 -5.16
CA VAL A 202 -8.03 -9.89 -6.44
C VAL A 202 -6.76 -10.70 -6.25
N SER A 203 -5.98 -10.36 -5.22
CA SER A 203 -4.75 -11.06 -4.88
C SER A 203 -4.51 -11.09 -3.38
N ASP A 204 -4.50 -12.30 -2.80
CA ASP A 204 -4.25 -12.47 -1.38
C ASP A 204 -2.76 -12.67 -1.12
N ALA A 205 -2.10 -11.62 -0.59
CA ALA A 205 -0.71 -11.64 -0.18
C ALA A 205 -0.36 -12.79 0.79
N SER A 206 -1.34 -13.35 1.51
CA SER A 206 -1.13 -14.51 2.39
C SER A 206 -0.73 -15.78 1.63
N ARG A 207 -1.04 -15.85 0.33
CA ARG A 207 -0.70 -16.97 -0.55
C ARG A 207 0.74 -16.91 -1.06
N ILE A 208 1.42 -15.80 -0.84
CA ILE A 208 2.82 -15.60 -1.23
C ILE A 208 3.72 -16.34 -0.22
N PRO A 209 4.50 -17.36 -0.64
CA PRO A 209 5.24 -18.22 0.30
C PRO A 209 6.22 -17.48 1.22
N SER A 210 6.78 -16.36 0.79
CA SER A 210 7.68 -15.50 1.59
C SER A 210 6.95 -14.71 2.68
N MET A 211 5.61 -14.62 2.64
CA MET A 211 4.78 -13.82 3.55
C MET A 211 4.02 -14.64 4.61
N LYS A 212 4.50 -15.84 4.97
CA LYS A 212 3.85 -16.74 5.96
C LYS A 212 3.50 -16.09 7.30
N ARG A 213 4.35 -15.20 7.82
CA ARG A 213 4.09 -14.50 9.08
C ARG A 213 2.89 -13.55 8.97
N ILE A 214 2.75 -12.91 7.82
CA ILE A 214 1.61 -12.05 7.50
C ILE A 214 0.35 -12.91 7.42
N ALA A 215 0.40 -14.07 6.77
CA ALA A 215 -0.75 -14.99 6.69
C ALA A 215 -1.35 -15.32 8.07
N LEU A 216 -0.51 -15.71 9.05
CA LEU A 216 -0.97 -16.02 10.42
C LEU A 216 -1.64 -14.82 11.10
N GLN A 217 -1.06 -13.63 10.97
CA GLN A 217 -1.63 -12.41 11.54
C GLN A 217 -2.97 -12.07 10.87
N ARG A 218 -3.05 -12.17 9.54
CA ARG A 218 -4.28 -11.93 8.78
C ARG A 218 -5.39 -12.87 9.22
N THR A 219 -5.13 -14.17 9.33
CA THR A 219 -6.13 -15.15 9.81
C THR A 219 -6.68 -14.77 11.18
N LYS A 220 -5.82 -14.37 12.13
CA LYS A 220 -6.26 -13.92 13.44
C LYS A 220 -7.17 -12.69 13.35
N MET A 221 -6.74 -11.66 12.62
CA MET A 221 -7.50 -10.41 12.47
C MET A 221 -8.85 -10.64 11.77
N MET A 222 -8.90 -11.52 10.77
CA MET A 222 -10.14 -11.94 10.11
C MET A 222 -11.09 -12.67 11.07
N GLY A 223 -10.55 -13.44 12.03
CA GLY A 223 -11.36 -14.11 13.07
C GLY A 223 -11.90 -13.15 14.13
N GLU A 224 -11.24 -12.01 14.35
CA GLU A 224 -11.62 -10.97 15.33
C GLU A 224 -12.24 -9.73 14.66
N PHE A 225 -12.64 -9.82 13.38
CA PHE A 225 -12.95 -8.67 12.54
C PHE A 225 -14.07 -7.78 13.11
N GLU A 226 -15.10 -8.36 13.74
CA GLU A 226 -16.22 -7.64 14.35
C GLU A 226 -15.75 -6.69 15.46
N LYS A 227 -14.82 -7.16 16.32
CA LYS A 227 -14.25 -6.36 17.40
C LYS A 227 -13.45 -5.17 16.87
N HIS A 228 -12.74 -5.37 15.75
CA HIS A 228 -11.98 -4.29 15.12
C HIS A 228 -12.91 -3.26 14.48
N LEU A 229 -13.99 -3.71 13.84
CA LEU A 229 -14.99 -2.85 13.25
C LEU A 229 -15.75 -2.04 14.32
N GLU A 230 -16.12 -2.69 15.43
CA GLU A 230 -16.75 -2.06 16.59
C GLU A 230 -15.89 -0.95 17.18
N LEU A 231 -14.62 -1.25 17.47
CA LEU A 231 -13.68 -0.27 18.01
C LEU A 231 -13.47 0.91 17.05
N LEU A 232 -13.43 0.66 15.74
CA LEU A 232 -13.33 1.73 14.73
C LEU A 232 -14.55 2.64 14.73
N GLN A 233 -15.76 2.07 14.72
CA GLN A 233 -16.98 2.85 14.83
C GLN A 233 -17.02 3.66 16.12
N GLU A 234 -16.74 3.03 17.26
CA GLU A 234 -16.83 3.67 18.57
C GLU A 234 -15.95 4.93 18.62
N VAL A 235 -14.69 4.83 18.22
CA VAL A 235 -13.76 5.97 18.23
C VAL A 235 -14.18 7.02 17.21
N PHE A 236 -14.58 6.59 16.00
CA PHE A 236 -15.06 7.49 14.95
C PHE A 236 -16.26 8.31 15.39
N LEU A 237 -17.31 7.67 15.92
CA LEU A 237 -18.52 8.35 16.35
C LEU A 237 -18.25 9.27 17.53
N ASN A 238 -17.54 8.78 18.56
CA ASN A 238 -17.21 9.61 19.73
C ASN A 238 -16.42 10.86 19.34
N LEU A 239 -15.44 10.74 18.43
CA LEU A 239 -14.70 11.91 17.96
C LEU A 239 -15.57 12.82 17.09
N SER A 240 -16.38 12.26 16.18
CA SER A 240 -17.25 13.03 15.28
C SER A 240 -18.33 13.84 16.03
N PHE A 241 -18.76 13.33 17.18
CA PHE A 241 -19.71 13.99 18.08
C PHE A 241 -19.04 14.85 19.16
N LYS A 242 -17.70 14.91 19.18
CA LYS A 242 -16.90 15.66 20.17
C LYS A 242 -17.11 15.16 21.61
N ASN A 243 -17.39 13.87 21.79
CA ASN A 243 -17.44 13.21 23.09
C ASN A 243 -16.04 12.93 23.64
N ILE A 244 -15.05 12.84 22.74
CA ILE A 244 -13.62 12.75 23.06
C ILE A 244 -12.85 13.84 22.31
N SER A 245 -11.70 14.22 22.84
CA SER A 245 -10.76 15.14 22.21
C SER A 245 -9.88 14.45 21.16
N ASP A 246 -9.22 15.25 20.31
CA ASP A 246 -8.22 14.77 19.35
C ASP A 246 -7.07 14.01 20.04
N ASP A 247 -6.60 14.48 21.19
CA ASP A 247 -5.50 13.85 21.94
C ASP A 247 -5.92 12.48 22.51
N GLU A 248 -7.15 12.38 23.02
CA GLU A 248 -7.71 11.11 23.47
C GLU A 248 -7.86 10.14 22.30
N ALA A 249 -8.37 10.60 21.15
CA ALA A 249 -8.48 9.79 19.95
C ALA A 249 -7.11 9.29 19.48
N ARG A 250 -6.08 10.16 19.43
CA ARG A 250 -4.70 9.75 19.09
C ARG A 250 -4.19 8.68 20.04
N SER A 251 -4.37 8.88 21.35
CA SER A 251 -3.95 7.91 22.36
C SER A 251 -4.65 6.55 22.21
N ILE A 252 -5.94 6.53 21.88
CA ILE A 252 -6.67 5.28 21.60
C ILE A 252 -6.14 4.65 20.30
N MET A 253 -5.92 5.48 19.28
CA MET A 253 -5.45 5.04 17.97
C MET A 253 -4.06 4.39 18.02
N GLU A 254 -3.13 4.96 18.79
CA GLU A 254 -1.78 4.44 19.02
C GLU A 254 -1.75 3.13 19.80
N ARG A 255 -2.66 2.97 20.78
CA ARG A 255 -2.78 1.76 21.60
C ARG A 255 -3.52 0.62 20.91
N SER A 256 -4.19 0.92 19.81
CA SER A 256 -5.07 0.00 19.11
C SER A 256 -4.52 -0.32 17.71
N TRP A 257 -5.15 -1.28 17.03
CA TRP A 257 -4.67 -1.85 15.76
C TRP A 257 -5.08 -1.01 14.54
N PHE A 258 -5.19 0.32 14.68
CA PHE A 258 -5.71 1.22 13.63
C PHE A 258 -4.71 1.52 12.51
N SER A 259 -3.73 0.67 12.25
CA SER A 259 -2.92 0.82 11.03
C SER A 259 -3.71 0.28 9.82
N VAL A 260 -3.58 0.91 8.65
CA VAL A 260 -4.29 0.45 7.43
C VAL A 260 -3.98 -1.02 7.14
N GLY A 261 -2.73 -1.44 7.28
CA GLY A 261 -2.33 -2.85 7.11
C GLY A 261 -2.96 -3.82 8.10
N SER A 262 -3.40 -3.34 9.27
CA SER A 262 -4.13 -4.14 10.27
C SER A 262 -5.63 -4.23 9.99
N LEU A 263 -6.20 -3.26 9.27
CA LEU A 263 -7.62 -3.26 8.88
C LEU A 263 -7.87 -3.90 7.50
N ALA A 264 -6.86 -4.02 6.64
CA ALA A 264 -6.97 -4.74 5.38
C ALA A 264 -7.57 -6.16 5.52
N PRO A 265 -7.21 -6.98 6.54
CA PRO A 265 -7.84 -8.28 6.75
C PRO A 265 -9.30 -8.19 7.22
N VAL A 266 -9.66 -7.12 7.96
CA VAL A 266 -11.07 -6.85 8.35
C VAL A 266 -11.89 -6.58 7.09
N GLY A 267 -11.41 -5.70 6.22
CA GLY A 267 -12.00 -5.43 4.92
C GLY A 267 -12.13 -6.67 4.04
N MET A 268 -11.08 -7.48 3.97
CA MET A 268 -11.10 -8.73 3.19
C MET A 268 -12.14 -9.71 3.73
N ARG A 269 -12.27 -9.82 5.06
CA ARG A 269 -13.30 -10.64 5.69
C ARG A 269 -14.71 -10.14 5.33
N MET A 270 -14.94 -8.82 5.38
CA MET A 270 -16.21 -8.22 4.99
C MET A 270 -16.53 -8.44 3.51
N ALA A 271 -15.55 -8.28 2.61
CA ALA A 271 -15.70 -8.53 1.18
C ALA A 271 -16.05 -10.00 0.88
N LEU A 272 -15.38 -10.95 1.54
CA LEU A 272 -15.72 -12.38 1.46
C LEU A 272 -17.15 -12.66 1.89
N GLU A 273 -17.61 -12.03 2.98
CA GLU A 273 -18.96 -12.22 3.49
C GLU A 273 -20.02 -11.62 2.55
N ILE A 274 -19.75 -10.45 1.96
CA ILE A 274 -20.60 -9.85 0.92
C ILE A 274 -20.67 -10.76 -0.31
N GLU A 275 -19.55 -11.22 -0.83
CA GLU A 275 -19.53 -12.09 -2.02
C GLU A 275 -20.27 -13.41 -1.77
N ASN A 276 -20.05 -14.04 -0.62
CA ASN A 276 -20.67 -15.33 -0.28
C ASN A 276 -22.20 -15.22 -0.12
N GLU A 277 -22.70 -14.12 0.45
CA GLU A 277 -24.12 -13.99 0.82
C GLU A 277 -24.96 -13.15 -0.15
N LEU A 278 -24.35 -12.19 -0.83
CA LEU A 278 -25.02 -11.28 -1.76
C LEU A 278 -24.52 -11.42 -3.21
N GLY A 279 -23.41 -12.14 -3.41
CA GLY A 279 -22.81 -12.37 -4.73
C GLY A 279 -21.74 -11.35 -5.11
N LYS A 280 -20.87 -11.77 -6.02
CA LYS A 280 -19.74 -10.98 -6.52
C LYS A 280 -20.18 -9.67 -7.20
N ASP A 281 -21.26 -9.69 -7.97
CA ASP A 281 -21.79 -8.49 -8.63
C ASP A 281 -22.15 -7.40 -7.60
N ARG A 282 -22.72 -7.79 -6.45
CA ARG A 282 -23.04 -6.85 -5.37
C ARG A 282 -21.78 -6.23 -4.77
N LEU A 283 -20.71 -7.01 -4.61
CA LEU A 283 -19.42 -6.48 -4.15
C LEU A 283 -18.85 -5.47 -5.16
N ILE A 284 -18.89 -5.79 -6.45
CA ILE A 284 -18.41 -4.92 -7.53
C ILE A 284 -19.17 -3.58 -7.57
N GLU A 285 -20.49 -3.58 -7.31
CA GLU A 285 -21.29 -2.34 -7.23
C GLU A 285 -20.80 -1.35 -6.16
N THR A 286 -20.09 -1.84 -5.13
CA THR A 286 -19.61 -1.01 -4.02
C THR A 286 -18.22 -0.42 -4.23
N VAL A 287 -17.52 -0.81 -5.30
CA VAL A 287 -16.17 -0.33 -5.58
C VAL A 287 -16.15 1.18 -5.74
N GLY A 288 -15.35 1.86 -4.91
CA GLY A 288 -15.27 3.32 -4.92
C GLY A 288 -16.40 4.02 -4.15
N ASP A 289 -17.28 3.27 -3.48
CA ASP A 289 -18.34 3.73 -2.57
C ASP A 289 -18.21 3.03 -1.21
N THR A 290 -17.40 3.60 -0.33
CA THR A 290 -17.13 3.10 1.01
C THR A 290 -18.42 2.94 1.82
N VAL A 291 -19.37 3.89 1.72
CA VAL A 291 -20.64 3.78 2.44
C VAL A 291 -21.52 2.66 1.86
N GLY A 292 -21.54 2.51 0.54
CA GLY A 292 -22.18 1.40 -0.16
C GLY A 292 -21.62 0.04 0.24
N PHE A 293 -20.30 -0.07 0.39
CA PHE A 293 -19.61 -1.26 0.88
C PHE A 293 -20.06 -1.62 2.30
N LEU A 294 -20.03 -0.65 3.23
CA LEU A 294 -20.46 -0.87 4.62
C LEU A 294 -21.95 -1.23 4.72
N LYS A 295 -22.81 -0.66 3.86
CA LYS A 295 -24.24 -1.02 3.81
C LYS A 295 -24.45 -2.44 3.30
N SER A 296 -23.71 -2.86 2.29
CA SER A 296 -23.75 -4.23 1.79
C SER A 296 -23.29 -5.22 2.87
N TYR A 297 -22.26 -4.86 3.65
CA TYR A 297 -21.88 -5.61 4.84
C TYR A 297 -23.01 -5.64 5.89
N GLN A 298 -23.68 -4.51 6.17
CA GLN A 298 -24.79 -4.44 7.13
C GLN A 298 -25.92 -5.44 6.78
N GLU A 299 -26.24 -5.59 5.49
CA GLU A 299 -27.21 -6.59 5.01
C GLU A 299 -26.79 -8.03 5.36
N VAL A 300 -25.49 -8.33 5.24
CA VAL A 300 -24.94 -9.65 5.61
C VAL A 300 -24.92 -9.83 7.13
N ALA A 301 -24.49 -8.81 7.86
CA ALA A 301 -24.39 -8.83 9.31
C ALA A 301 -25.76 -9.10 9.96
N LEU A 302 -26.84 -8.52 9.41
CA LEU A 302 -28.21 -8.81 9.84
C LEU A 302 -28.62 -10.28 9.64
N LYS A 303 -28.18 -10.94 8.55
CA LYS A 303 -28.47 -12.36 8.29
C LYS A 303 -27.67 -13.30 9.19
N LYS A 304 -26.42 -12.94 9.48
CA LYS A 304 -25.46 -13.78 10.21
C LYS A 304 -25.34 -13.44 11.69
N SER A 305 -26.09 -12.44 12.16
CA SER A 305 -25.99 -11.89 13.52
C SER A 305 -24.58 -11.42 13.86
N TYR A 306 -23.89 -10.81 12.89
CA TYR A 306 -22.62 -10.12 13.12
C TYR A 306 -22.85 -8.71 13.67
N TYR A 307 -21.77 -8.07 14.14
CA TYR A 307 -21.74 -6.69 14.56
C TYR A 307 -22.34 -5.76 13.50
N LEU A 308 -23.29 -4.94 13.96
CA LEU A 308 -24.03 -3.96 13.17
C LEU A 308 -23.45 -2.56 13.42
N LEU A 309 -23.19 -1.85 12.33
CA LEU A 309 -22.83 -0.43 12.39
C LEU A 309 -24.07 0.41 12.75
N GLU A 310 -23.85 1.53 13.44
CA GLU A 310 -24.86 2.53 13.76
C GLU A 310 -25.22 3.38 12.54
N ASP A 311 -26.46 3.85 12.46
CA ASP A 311 -26.95 4.66 11.34
C ASP A 311 -26.14 5.96 11.19
N GLU A 312 -25.74 6.53 12.32
CA GLU A 312 -24.87 7.69 12.45
C GLU A 312 -23.54 7.50 11.71
N THR A 313 -22.99 6.28 11.68
CA THR A 313 -21.74 5.98 10.98
C THR A 313 -21.89 6.26 9.50
N PHE A 314 -22.94 5.74 8.86
CA PHE A 314 -23.17 5.95 7.43
C PHE A 314 -23.41 7.42 7.09
N ILE A 315 -24.16 8.13 7.94
CA ILE A 315 -24.49 9.55 7.74
C ILE A 315 -23.23 10.42 7.84
N LYS A 316 -22.46 10.26 8.91
CA LYS A 316 -21.25 11.06 9.16
C LYS A 316 -20.15 10.75 8.16
N LEU A 317 -19.90 9.46 7.92
CA LEU A 317 -18.88 9.05 6.96
C LEU A 317 -19.21 9.55 5.55
N GLY A 318 -20.47 9.42 5.11
CA GLY A 318 -20.92 9.93 3.82
C GLY A 318 -20.86 11.46 3.68
N GLN A 319 -20.86 12.22 4.78
CA GLN A 319 -20.60 13.67 4.76
C GLN A 319 -19.12 13.98 4.62
N LEU A 320 -18.27 13.25 5.35
CA LEU A 320 -16.82 13.47 5.42
C LEU A 320 -16.06 12.97 4.17
N LEU A 321 -16.64 12.04 3.41
CA LEU A 321 -16.04 11.49 2.19
C LEU A 321 -16.30 12.32 0.94
N LYS A 322 -17.18 13.32 0.96
CA LYS A 322 -17.45 14.14 -0.22
C LYS A 322 -16.18 14.90 -0.64
N ALA A 323 -15.81 14.77 -1.92
CA ALA A 323 -14.70 15.49 -2.55
C ALA A 323 -14.93 17.00 -2.62
#